data_AF-A0A922ZCI8-F1
#
_entry.id   AF-A0A922ZCI8-F1
#
_cell.length_a   1.000
_cell.length_b   1.000
_cell.length_c   1.000
_cell.angle_alpha   90.00
_cell.angle_beta   90.00
_cell.angle_gamma   90.00
#
_symmetry.space_group_name_H-M   'P 1'
#
loop_
_entity.id
_entity.type
_entity.pdbx_description
1 polymer ?
#
loop_
_entity_poly.entity_id
_entity_poly.type
_entity_poly.pdbx_seq_one_letter_code
_entity_poly.pdbx_strand_id
1 'polypeptide(L)'
;MGFIGDVRNWLLCLIAGLAMVGCVAEPPEAPGAVQVDISVGFRNQEALREHWSKHGRQWGKVTMGEYLYLAQELRDTEADGRNVIVGFRNDGVVTKFDRRDGEFIAYNRNKVIRTFFKPDDGERYFSRQMRR
;
A
#
# COMPACT_ATOMS: atom_id res chain seq x y z
N MET A 1 -21.39 2.01 33.44
CA MET A 1 -21.96 2.18 32.09
C MET A 1 -20.81 2.21 31.09
N GLY A 2 -20.31 1.15 30.47
CA GLY A 2 -20.87 -0.16 30.15
C GLY A 2 -21.13 -0.23 28.65
N PHE A 3 -20.11 -0.54 27.84
CA PHE A 3 -20.22 -1.30 26.58
C PHE A 3 -18.85 -1.93 26.25
N ILE A 4 -18.61 -3.08 26.88
CA ILE A 4 -17.77 -4.15 26.35
C ILE A 4 -18.74 -5.07 25.60
N GLY A 5 -18.39 -5.50 24.39
CA GLY A 5 -19.20 -6.39 23.57
C GLY A 5 -18.37 -7.11 22.52
N ASP A 6 -17.45 -7.95 22.99
CA ASP A 6 -17.00 -9.16 22.28
C ASP A 6 -18.23 -10.05 22.06
N VAL A 7 -18.40 -10.67 20.87
CA VAL A 7 -18.78 -12.08 20.70
C VAL A 7 -18.99 -12.47 19.23
N ARG A 8 -18.02 -13.23 18.72
CA ARG A 8 -18.18 -14.55 18.09
C ARG A 8 -19.59 -14.96 17.59
N ASN A 9 -19.64 -15.24 16.28
CA ASN A 9 -20.21 -16.44 15.67
C ASN A 9 -21.71 -16.75 15.89
N TRP A 10 -22.54 -16.37 14.92
CA TRP A 10 -23.84 -17.00 14.70
C TRP A 10 -23.78 -17.87 13.44
N LEU A 11 -23.49 -19.15 13.65
CA LEU A 11 -23.82 -20.22 12.71
C LEU A 11 -25.12 -20.86 13.20
N LEU A 12 -26.10 -21.02 12.30
CA LEU A 12 -27.10 -22.10 12.20
C LEU A 12 -28.48 -21.56 11.76
N CYS A 13 -28.85 -21.85 10.51
CA CYS A 13 -30.23 -22.19 10.14
C CYS A 13 -30.18 -23.42 9.22
N LEU A 14 -30.88 -24.48 9.62
CA LEU A 14 -31.07 -25.72 8.89
C LEU A 14 -32.31 -25.64 7.97
N ILE A 15 -32.09 -26.02 6.71
CA ILE A 15 -32.91 -26.84 5.79
C ILE A 15 -34.39 -26.46 5.54
N ALA A 16 -34.71 -26.13 4.29
CA ALA A 16 -35.81 -26.75 3.52
C ALA A 16 -35.64 -26.46 2.01
N GLY A 17 -35.67 -27.51 1.19
CA GLY A 17 -35.33 -27.44 -0.24
C GLY A 17 -36.45 -26.95 -1.15
N LEU A 18 -36.07 -26.47 -2.33
CA LEU A 18 -36.71 -26.74 -3.62
C LEU A 18 -35.78 -26.22 -4.73
N ALA A 19 -35.53 -27.04 -5.74
CA ALA A 19 -34.67 -26.70 -6.87
C ALA A 19 -35.23 -25.52 -7.66
N MET A 20 -34.55 -24.39 -7.59
CA MET A 20 -34.65 -23.29 -8.54
C MET A 20 -33.24 -23.04 -9.06
N VAL A 21 -33.09 -23.17 -10.38
CA VAL A 21 -32.05 -22.62 -11.25
C VAL A 21 -30.87 -22.01 -10.49
N GLY A 22 -29.75 -22.73 -10.48
CA GLY A 22 -28.50 -22.30 -9.88
C GLY A 22 -27.91 -21.08 -10.58
N CYS A 23 -28.45 -19.91 -10.27
CA CYS A 23 -27.65 -18.69 -10.22
C CYS A 23 -26.94 -18.75 -8.86
N VAL A 24 -25.77 -19.39 -8.82
CA VAL A 24 -24.80 -19.06 -7.76
C VAL A 24 -24.45 -17.60 -8.00
N ALA A 25 -25.16 -16.70 -7.32
CA ALA A 25 -24.71 -15.33 -7.20
C ALA A 25 -23.41 -15.42 -6.41
N GLU A 26 -22.29 -15.27 -7.11
CA GLU A 26 -21.00 -15.05 -6.48
C GLU A 26 -21.16 -13.87 -5.50
N PRO A 27 -20.71 -13.98 -4.24
CA PRO A 27 -20.75 -12.86 -3.33
C PRO A 27 -20.00 -11.69 -3.99
N PRO A 28 -20.49 -10.44 -3.89
CA PRO A 28 -19.81 -9.31 -4.50
C PRO A 28 -18.37 -9.27 -3.96
N GLU A 29 -17.39 -9.50 -4.82
CA GLU A 29 -15.99 -9.27 -4.49
C GLU A 29 -15.89 -7.84 -3.98
N ALA A 30 -15.40 -7.68 -2.75
CA ALA A 30 -15.24 -6.35 -2.15
C ALA A 30 -14.32 -5.52 -3.07
N PRO A 31 -14.80 -4.39 -3.63
CA PRO A 31 -13.95 -3.58 -4.48
C PRO A 31 -12.77 -3.02 -3.68
N GLY A 32 -11.54 -3.28 -4.12
CA GLY A 32 -10.43 -2.34 -3.92
C GLY A 32 -9.33 -2.67 -2.91
N ALA A 33 -9.07 -3.95 -2.56
CA ALA A 33 -7.83 -4.27 -1.85
C ALA A 33 -6.64 -4.29 -2.84
N VAL A 34 -5.63 -3.43 -2.61
CA VAL A 34 -4.39 -3.42 -3.41
C VAL A 34 -3.71 -4.79 -3.30
N GLN A 35 -3.47 -5.46 -4.43
CA GLN A 35 -2.65 -6.69 -4.43
C GLN A 35 -1.17 -6.29 -4.31
N VAL A 36 -0.63 -6.42 -3.11
CA VAL A 36 0.76 -6.04 -2.79
C VAL A 36 1.71 -7.19 -3.12
N ASP A 37 2.67 -6.95 -4.01
CA ASP A 37 3.75 -7.90 -4.32
C ASP A 37 4.84 -7.82 -3.25
N ILE A 38 4.68 -8.62 -2.20
CA ILE A 38 5.62 -8.66 -1.07
C ILE A 38 6.98 -9.26 -1.42
N SER A 39 7.12 -9.91 -2.59
CA SER A 39 8.35 -10.62 -2.98
C SER A 39 9.48 -9.68 -3.40
N VAL A 40 9.15 -8.47 -3.83
CA VAL A 40 10.12 -7.45 -4.25
C VAL A 40 10.15 -6.30 -3.26
N GLY A 41 11.33 -5.95 -2.75
CA GLY A 41 11.51 -4.86 -1.79
C GLY A 41 12.65 -3.92 -2.19
N PHE A 42 13.42 -3.48 -1.21
CA PHE A 42 14.70 -2.80 -1.46
C PHE A 42 15.71 -3.76 -2.12
N ARG A 43 16.76 -3.19 -2.71
CA ARG A 43 17.81 -3.97 -3.41
C ARG A 43 18.41 -5.11 -2.58
N ASN A 44 18.47 -4.94 -1.26
CA ASN A 44 18.94 -5.93 -0.30
C ASN A 44 18.52 -5.52 1.12
N GLN A 45 18.77 -6.40 2.10
CA GLN A 45 18.40 -6.20 3.50
C GLN A 45 19.12 -5.01 4.15
N GLU A 46 20.35 -4.74 3.77
CA GLU A 46 21.12 -3.60 4.30
C GLU A 46 20.52 -2.27 3.88
N ALA A 47 20.15 -2.14 2.60
CA ALA A 47 19.47 -0.95 2.09
C ALA A 47 18.12 -0.71 2.79
N LEU A 48 17.34 -1.77 3.04
CA LEU A 48 16.10 -1.66 3.83
C LEU A 48 16.40 -1.17 5.25
N ARG A 49 17.38 -1.77 5.93
CA ARG A 49 17.75 -1.41 7.31
C ARG A 49 18.22 0.04 7.42
N GLU A 50 19.06 0.49 6.51
CA GLU A 50 19.53 1.88 6.44
C GLU A 50 18.38 2.86 6.21
N HIS A 51 17.47 2.54 5.28
CA HIS A 51 16.36 3.41 4.94
C HIS A 51 15.33 3.48 6.08
N TRP A 52 15.01 2.34 6.70
CA TRP A 52 14.17 2.27 7.89
C TRP A 52 14.77 3.03 9.08
N SER A 53 16.09 2.90 9.32
CA SER A 53 16.76 3.63 10.40
C SER A 53 16.63 5.15 10.24
N LYS A 54 16.72 5.64 8.99
CA LYS A 54 16.59 7.08 8.67
C LYS A 54 15.13 7.58 8.70
N HIS A 55 14.20 6.80 8.14
CA HIS A 55 12.86 7.29 7.81
C HIS A 55 11.72 6.59 8.56
N GLY A 56 11.94 5.41 9.15
CA GLY A 56 10.88 4.62 9.80
C GLY A 56 10.15 5.39 10.89
N ARG A 57 10.83 6.27 11.63
CA ARG A 57 10.23 7.10 12.69
C ARG A 57 9.17 8.09 12.18
N GLN A 58 9.12 8.38 10.88
CA GLN A 58 8.09 9.25 10.29
C GLN A 58 6.68 8.63 10.37
N TRP A 59 6.59 7.32 10.64
CA TRP A 59 5.34 6.59 10.92
C TRP A 59 5.19 6.20 12.39
N GLY A 60 6.00 6.78 13.29
CA GLY A 60 6.00 6.43 14.70
C GLY A 60 6.83 5.18 15.00
N LYS A 61 6.28 4.27 15.81
CA LYS A 61 6.97 3.03 16.23
C LYS A 61 6.62 1.89 15.28
N VAL A 62 7.14 1.94 14.06
CA VAL A 62 7.01 0.84 13.09
C VAL A 62 8.25 -0.05 13.09
N THR A 63 8.02 -1.35 12.99
CA THR A 63 9.05 -2.35 12.70
C THR A 63 9.57 -2.18 11.28
N MET A 64 10.73 -2.76 10.99
CA MET A 64 11.30 -2.75 9.64
C MET A 64 10.42 -3.48 8.62
N GLY A 65 9.68 -4.51 9.04
CA GLY A 65 8.75 -5.25 8.19
C GLY A 65 7.50 -4.43 7.83
N GLU A 66 6.89 -3.76 8.81
CA GLU A 66 5.76 -2.85 8.57
C GLU A 66 6.17 -1.70 7.66
N TYR A 67 7.36 -1.14 7.86
CA TYR A 67 7.91 -0.11 7.00
C TYR A 67 8.13 -0.59 5.55
N LEU A 68 8.62 -1.82 5.35
CA LEU A 68 8.74 -2.40 4.02
C LEU A 68 7.37 -2.58 3.38
N TYR A 69 6.39 -3.06 4.15
CA TYR A 69 5.03 -3.26 3.65
C TYR A 69 4.38 -1.96 3.19
N LEU A 70 4.48 -0.87 3.97
CA LEU A 70 4.00 0.46 3.57
C LEU A 70 4.63 0.92 2.24
N ALA A 71 5.94 0.70 2.08
CA ALA A 71 6.61 1.03 0.82
C ALA A 71 6.09 0.17 -0.35
N GLN A 72 5.86 -1.13 -0.15
CA GLN A 72 5.34 -2.02 -1.18
C GLN A 72 3.88 -1.68 -1.54
N GLU A 73 3.08 -1.32 -0.54
CA GLU A 73 1.69 -0.91 -0.71
C GLU A 73 1.60 0.34 -1.59
N LEU A 74 2.34 1.41 -1.26
CA LEU A 74 2.35 2.61 -2.11
C LEU A 74 2.92 2.34 -3.51
N ARG A 75 3.92 1.46 -3.62
CA ARG A 75 4.46 1.05 -4.93
C ARG A 75 3.38 0.44 -5.82
N ASP A 76 2.56 -0.46 -5.26
CA ASP A 76 1.59 -1.25 -6.01
C ASP A 76 0.20 -0.60 -6.07
N THR A 77 -0.05 0.44 -5.27
CA THR A 77 -1.29 1.23 -5.33
C THR A 77 -1.44 1.92 -6.68
N GLU A 78 -2.59 1.79 -7.33
CA GLU A 78 -2.89 2.44 -8.60
C GLU A 78 -2.83 3.97 -8.48
N ALA A 79 -2.21 4.62 -9.48
CA ALA A 79 -2.13 6.07 -9.51
C ALA A 79 -3.41 6.66 -10.12
N ASP A 80 -4.35 7.06 -9.26
CA ASP A 80 -5.64 7.61 -9.66
C ASP A 80 -5.58 9.09 -10.09
N GLY A 81 -4.42 9.73 -9.98
CA GLY A 81 -4.19 11.14 -10.28
C GLY A 81 -4.77 12.13 -9.26
N ARG A 82 -5.60 11.65 -8.33
CA ARG A 82 -6.28 12.47 -7.29
C ARG A 82 -5.61 12.33 -5.94
N ASN A 83 -5.43 11.10 -5.44
CA ASN A 83 -4.74 10.80 -4.20
C ASN A 83 -3.30 10.38 -4.47
N VAL A 84 -3.12 9.49 -5.44
CA VAL A 84 -1.80 8.99 -5.81
C VAL A 84 -1.45 9.51 -7.20
N ILE A 85 -0.39 10.30 -7.27
CA ILE A 85 0.19 10.76 -8.53
C ILE A 85 1.44 9.97 -8.87
N VAL A 86 1.69 9.78 -10.16
CA VAL A 86 2.83 9.04 -10.68
C VAL A 86 3.64 9.91 -11.63
N GLY A 87 4.94 9.68 -11.65
CA GLY A 87 5.90 10.33 -12.52
C GLY A 87 6.92 9.34 -13.06
N PHE A 88 7.31 9.53 -14.32
CA PHE A 88 8.25 8.67 -15.03
C PHE A 88 9.47 9.47 -15.43
N ARG A 89 10.65 8.97 -15.07
CA ARG A 89 11.93 9.58 -15.42
C ARG A 89 12.57 8.86 -16.62
N ASN A 90 13.41 9.57 -17.36
CA ASN A 90 14.12 9.02 -18.53
C ASN A 90 15.04 7.85 -18.19
N ASP A 91 15.52 7.77 -16.95
CA ASP A 91 16.34 6.66 -16.42
C ASP A 91 15.51 5.40 -16.06
N GLY A 92 14.21 5.40 -16.36
CA GLY A 92 13.32 4.27 -16.10
C GLY A 92 12.85 4.14 -14.65
N VAL A 93 13.13 5.15 -13.82
CA VAL A 93 12.61 5.24 -12.45
C VAL A 93 11.17 5.71 -12.48
N VAL A 94 10.32 4.97 -11.78
CA VAL A 94 8.94 5.35 -11.49
C VAL A 94 8.90 5.97 -10.11
N THR A 95 8.20 7.08 -9.97
CA THR A 95 8.01 7.78 -8.71
C THR A 95 6.52 7.94 -8.45
N LYS A 96 6.07 7.68 -7.22
CA LYS A 96 4.70 7.97 -6.79
C LYS A 96 4.70 8.89 -5.57
N PHE A 97 3.63 9.67 -5.44
CA PHE A 97 3.37 10.46 -4.25
C PHE A 97 1.90 10.29 -3.82
N ASP A 98 1.68 9.94 -2.57
CA ASP A 98 0.36 9.91 -1.93
C ASP A 98 0.09 11.24 -1.22
N ARG A 99 -0.92 11.96 -1.70
CA ARG A 99 -1.35 13.25 -1.15
C ARG A 99 -2.05 13.13 0.21
N ARG A 100 -2.63 11.98 0.53
CA ARG A 100 -3.36 11.75 1.78
C ARG A 100 -2.38 11.62 2.94
N ASP A 101 -1.38 10.76 2.76
CA ASP A 101 -0.44 10.43 3.82
C ASP A 101 0.89 11.19 3.72
N GLY A 102 1.08 11.96 2.64
CA GLY A 102 2.28 12.73 2.38
C GLY A 102 3.48 11.85 2.06
N GLU A 103 3.25 10.72 1.41
CA GLU A 103 4.24 9.67 1.22
C GLU A 103 4.84 9.73 -0.17
N PHE A 104 6.14 9.50 -0.26
CA PHE A 104 6.89 9.50 -1.50
C PHE A 104 7.61 8.17 -1.67
N ILE A 105 7.56 7.61 -2.87
CA ILE A 105 8.32 6.42 -3.25
C ILE A 105 8.95 6.59 -4.63
N ALA A 106 10.16 6.04 -4.80
CA ALA A 106 10.74 5.80 -6.12
C ALA A 106 11.26 4.37 -6.24
N TYR A 107 11.04 3.77 -7.41
CA TYR A 107 11.38 2.38 -7.68
C TYR A 107 11.75 2.19 -9.16
N ASN A 108 12.50 1.12 -9.42
CA ASN A 108 12.89 0.75 -10.78
C ASN A 108 11.74 0.03 -11.50
N ARG A 109 11.83 -0.10 -12.83
CA ARG A 109 10.85 -0.85 -13.64
C ARG A 109 10.65 -2.30 -13.17
N ASN A 110 11.67 -2.93 -12.58
CA ASN A 110 11.59 -4.26 -11.96
C ASN A 110 11.06 -4.24 -10.51
N LYS A 111 10.36 -3.17 -10.11
CA LYS A 111 9.77 -2.96 -8.78
C LYS A 111 10.72 -2.86 -7.59
N VAL A 112 12.04 -2.93 -7.80
CA VAL A 112 13.03 -2.73 -6.73
C VAL A 112 12.93 -1.30 -6.20
N ILE A 113 12.65 -1.19 -4.90
CA ILE A 113 12.48 0.08 -4.20
C ILE A 113 13.83 0.77 -4.04
N ARG A 114 13.89 2.05 -4.44
CA ARG A 114 15.07 2.90 -4.25
C ARG A 114 14.97 3.76 -3.00
N THR A 115 13.77 4.25 -2.69
CA THR A 115 13.51 5.13 -1.53
C THR A 115 12.02 5.14 -1.19
N PHE A 116 11.71 5.35 0.09
CA PHE A 116 10.36 5.57 0.62
C PHE A 116 10.42 6.46 1.86
N PHE A 117 9.74 7.61 1.89
CA PHE A 117 9.77 8.54 3.02
C PHE A 117 8.64 9.58 2.94
N LYS A 118 8.44 10.37 4.01
CA LYS A 118 7.56 11.55 3.99
C LYS A 118 8.41 12.82 3.80
N PRO A 119 8.39 13.50 2.65
CA PRO A 119 9.11 14.77 2.48
C PRO A 119 8.45 15.89 3.29
N ASP A 120 9.26 16.74 3.92
CA ASP A 120 8.75 17.87 4.75
C ASP A 120 7.90 18.86 3.94
N ASP A 121 8.19 19.01 2.65
CA ASP A 121 7.47 19.91 1.76
C ASP A 121 6.45 19.21 0.85
N GLY A 122 6.13 17.94 1.15
CA GLY A 122 5.04 17.19 0.53
C GLY A 122 5.13 17.11 -0.99
N GLU A 123 4.02 17.40 -1.68
CA GLU A 123 3.91 17.29 -3.14
C GLU A 123 4.89 18.23 -3.88
N ARG A 124 5.36 19.31 -3.24
CA ARG A 124 6.39 20.18 -3.82
C ARG A 124 7.71 19.42 -4.03
N TYR A 125 8.02 18.44 -3.19
CA TYR A 125 9.17 17.57 -3.38
C TYR A 125 9.02 16.74 -4.65
N PHE A 126 7.87 16.08 -4.82
CA PHE A 126 7.54 15.31 -6.02
C PHE A 126 7.68 16.17 -7.29
N SER A 127 7.13 17.38 -7.25
CA SER A 127 7.21 18.34 -8.37
C SER A 127 8.65 18.69 -8.74
N ARG A 128 9.57 18.80 -7.76
CA ARG A 128 10.99 19.02 -8.04
C ARG A 128 11.66 17.78 -8.63
N GLN A 129 11.30 16.58 -8.20
CA GLN A 129 11.86 15.35 -8.75
C GLN A 129 11.51 15.15 -10.23
N MET A 130 10.35 15.64 -10.67
CA MET A 130 9.91 15.55 -12.07
C MET A 130 10.61 16.53 -13.02
N ARG A 131 11.34 17.53 -12.48
CA ARG A 131 12.09 18.51 -13.27
C ARG A 131 13.57 18.15 -13.43
N ARG A 132 13.99 16.99 -12.92
CA ARG A 132 15.37 16.53 -12.93
C ARG A 132 15.71 15.71 -14.17
#